data_AF-A0A1S1R1E5-F1
#
_entry.id   AF-A0A1S1R1E5-F1
#
_cell.length_a   1.000
_cell.length_b   1.000
_cell.length_c   1.000
_cell.angle_alpha   90.00
_cell.angle_beta   90.00
_cell.angle_gamma   90.00
#
_symmetry.space_group_name_H-M   'P 1'
#
loop_
_entity.id
_entity.type
_entity.pdbx_description
1 polymer ?
#
loop_
_entity_poly.entity_id
_entity_poly.type
_entity_poly.pdbx_seq_one_letter_code
_entity_poly.pdbx_strand_id
1 'polypeptide(L)'
;MPLDDYFSAPDDATALRVLDQLGGPDPVLFDALDLKNLDPHLAVGSLEAVLTGCTHEEVRHRPRFCQLISSPDDEGQWVVTVTDSLRDALAAVVPEDLPELAFAWSDDYGHPGLTPEGALAVLLQLAALASRAHSAGDHLYCRMAL
;
A
#
# COMPACT_ATOMS: atom_id res chain seq x y z
N MET A 1 -17.98 1.92 5.29
CA MET A 1 -16.90 0.94 5.10
C MET A 1 -15.65 1.77 4.89
N PRO A 2 -14.54 1.47 5.56
CA PRO A 2 -13.34 2.27 5.43
C PRO A 2 -12.87 2.28 3.97
N LEU A 3 -12.37 3.42 3.53
CA LEU A 3 -11.73 3.60 2.22
C LEU A 3 -10.23 3.59 2.44
N ASP A 4 -9.53 2.69 1.75
CA ASP A 4 -8.07 2.56 1.78
C ASP A 4 -7.57 2.84 0.36
N ASP A 5 -7.14 4.09 0.14
CA ASP A 5 -6.65 4.53 -1.16
C ASP A 5 -5.13 4.55 -1.14
N TYR A 6 -4.51 3.77 -2.02
CA TYR A 6 -3.06 3.69 -2.17
C TYR A 6 -2.60 4.59 -3.29
N PHE A 7 -1.59 5.43 -3.05
CA PHE A 7 -1.13 6.39 -4.04
C PHE A 7 0.36 6.68 -3.92
N SER A 8 0.94 7.27 -4.96
CA SER A 8 2.33 7.75 -4.95
C SER A 8 2.43 9.27 -4.80
N ALA A 9 3.48 9.73 -4.12
CA ALA A 9 3.86 11.14 -4.04
C ALA A 9 5.38 11.30 -3.83
N PRO A 10 5.99 12.42 -4.25
CA PRO A 10 7.43 12.62 -4.14
C PRO A 10 7.93 12.81 -2.70
N ASP A 11 7.06 13.30 -1.80
CA ASP A 11 7.39 13.54 -0.39
C ASP A 11 6.13 13.59 0.49
N ASP A 12 6.34 13.53 1.81
CA ASP A 12 5.26 13.51 2.80
C ASP A 12 4.41 14.80 2.77
N ALA A 13 5.03 15.95 2.46
CA ALA A 13 4.31 17.22 2.39
C ALA A 13 3.33 17.24 1.21
N THR A 14 3.73 16.68 0.07
CA THR A 14 2.87 16.52 -1.11
C THR A 14 1.79 15.49 -0.86
N ALA A 15 2.11 14.38 -0.19
CA ALA A 15 1.15 13.34 0.15
C ALA A 15 -0.01 13.87 1.03
N LEU A 16 0.28 14.75 1.99
CA LEU A 16 -0.75 15.34 2.86
C LEU A 16 -1.80 16.17 2.13
N ARG A 17 -1.48 16.68 0.93
CA ARG A 17 -2.43 17.44 0.12
C ARG A 17 -3.63 16.60 -0.35
N VAL A 18 -3.55 15.27 -0.23
CA VAL A 18 -4.69 14.37 -0.47
C VAL A 18 -5.87 14.66 0.47
N LEU A 19 -5.60 15.22 1.67
CA LEU A 19 -6.64 15.57 2.66
C LEU A 19 -7.38 16.86 2.30
N ASP A 20 -6.81 17.70 1.43
CA ASP A 20 -7.48 18.91 0.93
C ASP A 20 -8.59 18.58 -0.10
N GLN A 21 -8.69 17.31 -0.51
CA GLN A 21 -9.56 16.86 -1.59
C GLN A 21 -10.82 16.18 -1.04
N LEU A 22 -11.98 16.71 -1.46
CA LEU A 22 -13.27 16.10 -1.15
C LEU A 22 -13.41 14.75 -1.86
N GLY A 23 -13.16 13.66 -1.13
CA GLY A 23 -13.60 12.31 -1.47
C GLY A 23 -12.56 11.37 -2.08
N GLY A 24 -11.27 11.72 -2.15
CA GLY A 24 -10.33 10.86 -2.87
C GLY A 24 -9.00 11.52 -3.19
N PRO A 25 -7.93 10.76 -3.49
CA PRO A 25 -6.80 11.30 -4.23
C PRO A 25 -7.33 11.65 -5.61
N ASP A 26 -7.25 12.92 -6.00
CA ASP A 26 -7.61 13.36 -7.34
C ASP A 26 -6.70 12.64 -8.35
N PRO A 27 -7.24 11.85 -9.28
CA PRO A 27 -6.44 11.07 -10.23
C PRO A 27 -5.59 11.96 -11.17
N VAL A 28 -5.86 13.27 -11.22
CA VAL A 28 -5.02 14.25 -11.93
C VAL A 28 -3.78 14.62 -11.13
N LEU A 29 -3.86 14.57 -9.80
CA LEU A 29 -2.80 15.02 -8.88
C LEU A 29 -2.01 13.85 -8.28
N PHE A 30 -2.64 12.69 -8.12
CA PHE A 30 -2.05 11.49 -7.55
C PHE A 30 -2.34 10.27 -8.44
N ASP A 31 -1.33 9.44 -8.61
CA ASP A 31 -1.51 8.11 -9.17
C ASP A 31 -2.04 7.19 -8.06
N ALA A 32 -3.33 6.86 -8.09
CA ALA A 32 -4.04 6.25 -6.97
C ALA A 32 -4.87 5.01 -7.35
N LEU A 33 -5.03 4.12 -6.38
CA LEU A 33 -5.81 2.90 -6.44
C LEU A 33 -6.79 2.87 -5.26
N ASP A 34 -8.06 2.61 -5.56
CA ASP A 34 -9.10 2.34 -4.55
C ASP A 34 -9.08 0.84 -4.21
N LEU A 35 -8.44 0.48 -3.10
CA LEU A 35 -8.27 -0.90 -2.63
C LEU A 35 -9.00 -1.09 -1.29
N LYS A 36 -10.33 -0.97 -1.33
CA LYS A 36 -11.21 -1.09 -0.15
C LYS A 36 -10.87 -2.27 0.75
N ASN A 37 -10.76 -1.99 2.04
CA ASN A 37 -10.48 -2.94 3.12
C ASN A 37 -9.07 -3.54 3.09
N LEU A 38 -8.17 -3.02 2.26
CA LEU A 38 -6.78 -3.42 2.30
C LEU A 38 -6.08 -2.61 3.39
N ASP A 39 -6.08 -3.12 4.61
CA ASP A 39 -5.45 -2.46 5.76
C ASP A 39 -3.92 -2.31 5.55
N PRO A 40 -3.35 -1.10 5.68
CA PRO A 40 -1.93 -0.87 5.42
C PRO A 40 -1.01 -1.55 6.45
N HIS A 41 -1.49 -1.78 7.68
CA HIS A 41 -0.67 -2.35 8.75
C HIS A 41 -0.62 -3.88 8.72
N LEU A 42 -1.78 -4.53 8.54
CA LEU A 42 -1.94 -5.98 8.52
C LEU A 42 -1.77 -6.53 7.11
N ALA A 43 -2.60 -6.11 6.16
CA ALA A 43 -2.63 -6.74 4.84
C ALA A 43 -1.40 -6.37 4.00
N VAL A 44 -1.03 -5.09 3.97
CA VAL A 44 0.15 -4.62 3.21
C VAL A 44 1.45 -4.98 3.92
N GLY A 45 1.46 -4.95 5.26
CA GLY A 45 2.59 -5.46 6.03
C GLY A 45 2.83 -6.96 5.82
N SER A 46 1.79 -7.78 5.74
CA SER A 46 1.96 -9.21 5.47
C SER A 46 2.38 -9.48 4.03
N LEU A 47 1.89 -8.68 3.08
CA LEU A 47 2.37 -8.73 1.70
C LEU A 47 3.87 -8.49 1.62
N GLU A 48 4.38 -7.48 2.33
CA GLU A 48 5.82 -7.21 2.39
C GLU A 48 6.61 -8.35 3.01
N ALA A 49 6.07 -9.00 4.05
CA ALA A 49 6.68 -10.16 4.67
C ALA A 49 6.83 -11.31 3.65
N VAL A 50 5.76 -11.63 2.91
CA VAL A 50 5.77 -12.64 1.84
C VAL A 50 6.77 -12.30 0.74
N LEU A 51 6.73 -11.07 0.21
CA LEU A 51 7.59 -10.64 -0.89
C LEU A 51 9.08 -10.63 -0.54
N THR A 52 9.40 -10.38 0.73
CA THR A 52 10.80 -10.26 1.18
C THR A 52 11.30 -11.48 1.94
N GLY A 53 10.46 -12.50 2.14
CA GLY A 53 10.80 -13.71 2.90
C GLY A 53 11.11 -13.44 4.37
N CYS A 54 10.62 -12.32 4.92
CA CYS A 54 10.78 -11.93 6.31
C CYS A 54 9.49 -12.19 7.11
N THR A 55 9.56 -12.01 8.42
CA THR A 55 8.39 -12.03 9.30
C THR A 55 7.68 -10.67 9.32
N HIS A 56 6.38 -10.67 9.63
CA HIS A 56 5.62 -9.42 9.84
C HIS A 56 6.24 -8.56 10.94
N GLU A 57 6.80 -9.16 11.99
CA GLU A 57 7.48 -8.44 13.06
C GLU A 57 8.73 -7.70 12.54
N GLU A 58 9.55 -8.34 11.70
CA GLU A 58 10.70 -7.67 11.07
C GLU A 58 10.26 -6.52 10.16
N VAL A 59 9.17 -6.70 9.42
CA VAL A 59 8.58 -5.64 8.58
C VAL A 59 8.17 -4.43 9.42
N ARG A 60 7.57 -4.62 10.60
CA ARG A 60 7.15 -3.53 11.51
C ARG A 60 8.31 -2.65 11.98
N HIS A 61 9.53 -3.16 11.95
CA HIS A 61 10.73 -2.42 12.33
C HIS A 61 11.37 -1.67 11.15
N ARG A 62 10.83 -1.80 9.93
CA ARG A 62 11.37 -1.11 8.75
C ARG A 62 11.06 0.38 8.80
N PRO A 63 11.95 1.23 8.25
CA PRO A 63 11.68 2.66 8.10
C PRO A 63 10.35 2.88 7.36
N ARG A 64 9.58 3.87 7.83
CA ARG A 64 8.30 4.25 7.21
C ARG A 64 7.23 3.15 7.21
N PHE A 65 7.36 2.12 8.06
CA PHE A 65 6.27 1.15 8.21
C PHE A 65 5.07 1.80 8.91
N CYS A 66 3.97 2.00 8.16
CA CYS A 66 2.70 2.57 8.65
C CYS A 66 2.86 3.81 9.52
N GLN A 67 3.80 4.70 9.16
CA GLN A 67 4.03 5.91 9.93
C GLN A 67 2.91 6.90 9.60
N LEU A 68 2.16 7.33 10.62
CA LEU A 68 1.17 8.39 10.50
C LEU A 68 1.88 9.72 10.20
N ILE A 69 1.52 10.35 9.08
CA ILE A 69 2.06 11.67 8.69
C ILE A 69 1.03 12.79 8.80
N SER A 70 -0.27 12.45 8.84
CA SER A 70 -1.35 13.42 9.11
C SER A 70 -1.50 13.71 10.61
N SER A 71 -2.35 14.68 10.95
CA SER A 71 -2.61 14.97 12.35
C SER A 71 -3.39 13.80 12.97
N PRO A 72 -3.04 13.33 14.19
CA PRO A 72 -3.86 12.34 14.89
C PRO A 72 -5.24 12.88 15.25
N ASP A 73 -5.40 14.20 15.31
CA ASP A 73 -6.65 14.89 15.64
C ASP A 73 -7.55 15.10 14.39
N ASP A 74 -7.13 14.69 13.20
CA ASP A 74 -7.95 14.79 12.00
C ASP A 74 -9.20 13.90 12.11
N GLU A 75 -10.38 14.49 11.88
CA GLU A 75 -11.67 13.81 12.05
C GLU A 75 -11.97 12.90 10.84
N GLY A 76 -11.56 11.64 10.92
CA GLY A 76 -12.06 10.58 10.05
C GLY A 76 -11.26 10.34 8.76
N GLN A 77 -10.13 11.01 8.58
CA GLN A 77 -9.19 10.76 7.49
C GLN A 77 -7.75 10.82 7.98
N TRP A 78 -6.93 9.86 7.56
CA TRP A 78 -5.52 9.79 7.93
C TRP A 78 -4.66 9.37 6.76
N VAL A 79 -3.40 9.78 6.78
CA VAL A 79 -2.40 9.33 5.79
C VAL A 79 -1.27 8.63 6.52
N VAL A 80 -0.99 7.40 6.10
CA VAL A 80 0.17 6.63 6.56
C VAL A 80 1.13 6.35 5.40
N THR A 81 2.40 6.21 5.72
CA THR A 81 3.43 5.80 4.77
C THR A 81 3.37 4.30 4.50
N VAL A 82 3.75 3.91 3.28
CA VAL A 82 4.13 2.54 2.93
C VAL A 82 5.65 2.48 2.83
N THR A 83 6.25 1.35 3.19
CA THR A 83 7.71 1.20 3.20
C THR A 83 8.28 1.27 1.78
N ASP A 84 9.48 1.83 1.66
CA ASP A 84 10.21 1.85 0.37
C ASP A 84 10.65 0.45 -0.04
N SER A 85 10.93 -0.43 0.92
CA SER A 85 11.24 -1.83 0.66
C SER A 85 10.08 -2.58 0.01
N LEU A 86 8.84 -2.32 0.40
CA LEU A 86 7.68 -2.90 -0.27
C LEU A 86 7.50 -2.31 -1.69
N ARG A 87 7.60 -0.99 -1.85
CA ARG A 87 7.56 -0.35 -3.18
C ARG A 87 8.59 -1.00 -4.12
N ASP A 88 9.83 -1.12 -3.66
CA ASP A 88 10.92 -1.65 -4.48
C ASP A 88 10.73 -3.15 -4.76
N ALA A 89 10.27 -3.93 -3.78
CA ALA A 89 9.94 -5.34 -3.99
C ALA A 89 8.83 -5.50 -5.04
N LEU A 90 7.72 -4.77 -4.91
CA LEU A 90 6.60 -4.79 -5.86
C LEU A 90 7.01 -4.35 -7.27
N ALA A 91 7.86 -3.32 -7.37
CA ALA A 91 8.37 -2.83 -8.65
C ALA A 91 9.29 -3.85 -9.36
N ALA A 92 9.93 -4.74 -8.59
CA ALA A 92 10.84 -5.76 -9.09
C ALA A 92 10.16 -7.13 -9.37
N VAL A 93 8.89 -7.32 -8.99
CA VAL A 93 8.17 -8.58 -9.21
C VAL A 93 8.05 -8.88 -10.71
N VAL A 94 8.41 -10.10 -11.11
CA VAL A 94 8.21 -10.59 -12.47
C VAL A 94 6.76 -11.10 -12.60
N PRO A 95 6.05 -10.82 -13.70
CA PRO A 95 4.65 -11.23 -13.86
C PRO A 95 4.39 -12.73 -13.71
N GLU A 96 5.40 -13.57 -13.93
CA GLU A 96 5.31 -15.03 -13.81
C GLU A 96 5.27 -15.52 -12.35
N ASP A 97 5.81 -14.74 -11.41
CA ASP A 97 5.85 -15.07 -9.98
C ASP A 97 4.56 -14.65 -9.25
N LEU A 98 3.77 -13.74 -9.86
CA LEU A 98 2.57 -13.17 -9.25
C LEU A 98 1.54 -14.21 -8.77
N PRO A 99 1.25 -15.31 -9.51
CA PRO A 99 0.29 -16.31 -9.04
C PRO A 99 0.76 -17.05 -7.77
N GLU A 100 2.06 -17.32 -7.65
CA GLU A 100 2.63 -17.98 -6.47
C GLU A 100 2.60 -17.03 -5.26
N LEU A 101 3.00 -15.77 -5.47
CA LEU A 101 2.93 -14.73 -4.45
C LEU A 101 1.49 -14.46 -4.00
N ALA A 102 0.53 -14.45 -4.92
CA ALA A 102 -0.88 -14.29 -4.62
C ALA A 102 -1.40 -15.43 -3.74
N PHE A 103 -1.02 -16.67 -4.06
CA PHE A 103 -1.37 -17.82 -3.24
C PHE A 103 -0.77 -17.70 -1.84
N ALA A 104 0.54 -17.47 -1.73
CA ALA A 104 1.24 -17.34 -0.45
C ALA A 104 0.68 -16.21 0.42
N TRP A 105 0.33 -15.07 -0.18
CA TRP A 105 -0.26 -13.95 0.56
C TRP A 105 -1.70 -14.21 0.97
N SER A 106 -2.50 -14.88 0.13
CA SER A 106 -3.90 -15.24 0.49
C SER A 106 -4.00 -16.32 1.57
N ASP A 107 -2.99 -17.18 1.70
CA ASP A 107 -2.89 -18.19 2.77
C ASP A 107 -2.38 -17.58 4.09
N ASP A 108 -1.81 -16.38 4.05
CA ASP A 108 -1.34 -15.65 5.22
C ASP A 108 -2.50 -15.01 6.02
N TYR A 109 -2.29 -14.85 7.33
CA TYR A 109 -3.29 -14.31 8.26
C TYR A 109 -3.57 -12.80 8.11
N GLY A 110 -2.81 -12.07 7.30
CA GLY A 110 -2.91 -10.60 7.19
C GLY A 110 -4.20 -10.06 6.57
N HIS A 111 -4.96 -10.86 5.81
CA HIS A 111 -6.27 -10.44 5.28
C HIS A 111 -7.29 -11.59 5.20
N PRO A 112 -8.07 -11.84 6.27
CA PRO A 112 -9.03 -12.93 6.32
C PRO A 112 -10.07 -12.83 5.19
N GLY A 113 -10.14 -13.86 4.34
CA GLY A 113 -11.08 -13.92 3.22
C GLY A 113 -10.53 -13.42 1.88
N LEU A 114 -9.24 -13.05 1.82
CA LEU A 114 -8.56 -12.87 0.54
C LEU A 114 -8.47 -14.21 -0.19
N THR A 115 -9.03 -14.32 -1.39
CA THR A 115 -8.79 -15.50 -2.24
C THR A 115 -7.52 -15.31 -3.06
N PRO A 116 -6.87 -16.37 -3.54
CA PRO A 116 -5.71 -16.25 -4.43
C PRO A 116 -5.99 -15.39 -5.67
N GLU A 117 -7.19 -15.47 -6.26
CA GLU A 117 -7.57 -14.67 -7.42
C GLU A 117 -7.73 -13.19 -7.06
N GLY A 118 -8.31 -12.90 -5.88
CA GLY A 118 -8.40 -11.54 -5.34
C GLY A 118 -7.02 -10.96 -5.04
N ALA A 119 -6.16 -11.73 -4.37
CA ALA A 119 -4.77 -11.37 -4.12
C ALA A 119 -4.02 -11.04 -5.41
N LEU A 120 -4.16 -11.88 -6.45
CA LEU A 120 -3.52 -11.66 -7.75
C LEU A 120 -3.98 -10.34 -8.40
N ALA A 121 -5.29 -10.07 -8.38
CA ALA A 121 -5.84 -8.83 -8.92
C ALA A 121 -5.33 -7.57 -8.19
N VAL A 122 -5.17 -7.65 -6.87
CA VAL A 122 -4.60 -6.56 -6.06
C VAL A 122 -3.10 -6.42 -6.32
N LEU A 123 -2.35 -7.52 -6.35
CA LEU A 123 -0.91 -7.54 -6.62
C LEU A 123 -0.57 -6.93 -7.97
N LEU A 124 -1.33 -7.23 -9.03
CA LEU A 124 -1.14 -6.63 -10.35
C LEU A 124 -1.27 -5.10 -10.30
N GLN A 125 -2.25 -4.58 -9.56
CA GLN A 125 -2.46 -3.14 -9.43
C GLN A 125 -1.36 -2.49 -8.60
N LEU A 126 -1.02 -3.07 -7.45
CA LEU A 126 0.04 -2.57 -6.57
C LEU A 126 1.42 -2.62 -7.25
N ALA A 127 1.75 -3.69 -7.97
CA ALA A 127 2.99 -3.80 -8.72
C ALA A 127 3.07 -2.72 -9.82
N ALA A 128 1.96 -2.45 -10.51
CA ALA A 128 1.92 -1.39 -11.52
C ALA A 128 2.10 0.00 -10.91
N LEU A 129 1.44 0.31 -9.78
CA LEU A 129 1.61 1.57 -9.04
C LEU A 129 3.05 1.72 -8.54
N ALA A 130 3.58 0.68 -7.90
CA ALA A 130 4.93 0.67 -7.35
C ALA A 130 6.01 0.83 -8.43
N SER A 131 5.84 0.20 -9.59
CA SER A 131 6.75 0.34 -10.73
C SER A 131 6.81 1.79 -11.25
N ARG A 132 5.65 2.46 -11.34
CA ARG A 132 5.59 3.87 -11.75
C ARG A 132 6.20 4.79 -10.68
N ALA A 133 5.86 4.58 -9.41
CA ALA A 133 6.42 5.33 -8.29
C ALA A 133 7.95 5.18 -8.22
N HIS A 134 8.46 3.95 -8.31
CA HIS A 134 9.90 3.67 -8.30
C HIS A 134 10.62 4.37 -9.47
N SER A 135 10.02 4.35 -10.67
CA SER A 135 10.58 5.03 -11.86
C SER A 135 10.58 6.55 -11.72
N ALA A 136 9.62 7.13 -11.00
CA ALA A 136 9.53 8.56 -10.71
C ALA A 136 10.41 9.01 -9.54
N GLY A 137 10.88 8.07 -8.70
CA GLY A 137 11.55 8.38 -7.44
C GLY A 137 10.57 8.75 -6.31
N ASP A 138 9.30 8.41 -6.46
CA ASP A 138 8.22 8.69 -5.50
C ASP A 138 8.13 7.62 -4.41
N HIS A 139 7.51 7.98 -3.29
CA HIS A 139 7.12 7.08 -2.21
C HIS A 139 5.66 6.64 -2.34
N LEU A 140 5.29 5.57 -1.63
CA LEU A 140 3.91 5.10 -1.54
C LEU A 140 3.28 5.49 -0.20
N TYR A 141 1.97 5.75 -0.25
CA TYR A 141 1.15 6.16 0.88
C TYR A 141 -0.20 5.45 0.83
N CYS A 142 -0.86 5.36 1.97
CA CYS A 142 -2.25 4.96 2.08
C CYS A 142 -3.05 6.07 2.77
N ARG A 143 -4.12 6.55 2.13
CA ARG A 143 -5.15 7.35 2.80
C ARG A 143 -6.22 6.41 3.33
N MET A 144 -6.46 6.48 4.63
CA MET A 144 -7.55 5.79 5.30
C MET A 144 -8.67 6.81 5.58
N ALA A 145 -9.93 6.42 5.38
CA ALA A 145 -11.08 7.23 5.76
C ALA A 145 -12.22 6.37 6.34
N LEU A 146 -12.94 6.88 7.35
CA LEU A 146 -14.05 6.19 8.05
C LEU A 146 -15.44 6.63 7.63
#